data_AF-A0A0M9YBD1-F1
#
_entry.id   AF-A0A0M9YBD1-F1
#
_cell.length_a   1.000
_cell.length_b   1.000
_cell.length_c   1.000
_cell.angle_alpha   90.00
_cell.angle_beta   90.00
_cell.angle_gamma   90.00
#
_symmetry.space_group_name_H-M   'P 1'
#
loop_
_entity.id
_entity.type
_entity.pdbx_description
1 polymer ?
#
loop_
_entity_poly.entity_id
_entity_poly.type
_entity_poly.pdbx_seq_one_letter_code
_entity_poly.pdbx_strand_id
1 'polypeptide(L)'
;MTVELHVATALLHDFDSAHNPLPGREIARRPSPVNPTVTILDLETSDAPEGAALMDPIFQRTGFHDVRITEIRWYDRDGYFIAPSIPLAA
;
A
#
# COMPACT_ATOMS: atom_id res chain seq x y z
N MET A 1 7.60 10.82 -0.69
CA MET A 1 6.74 10.82 0.52
C MET A 1 6.82 9.44 1.15
N THR A 2 6.67 9.33 2.46
CA THR A 2 6.58 8.03 3.15
C THR A 2 5.14 7.72 3.50
N VAL A 3 4.70 6.51 3.17
CA VAL A 3 3.37 5.98 3.47
C VAL A 3 3.50 4.62 4.14
N GLU A 4 2.53 4.27 4.95
CA GLU A 4 2.43 2.96 5.56
C GLU A 4 1.65 2.01 4.67
N LEU A 5 2.05 0.74 4.65
CA LEU A 5 1.26 -0.37 4.16
C LEU A 5 1.12 -1.40 5.28
N HIS A 6 -0.12 -1.71 5.64
CA HIS A 6 -0.41 -2.66 6.71
C HIS A 6 -0.67 -4.03 6.09
N VAL A 7 0.23 -4.99 6.32
CA VAL A 7 0.18 -6.33 5.76
C VAL A 7 -0.05 -7.34 6.87
N ALA A 8 -0.93 -8.31 6.65
CA ALA A 8 -1.02 -9.45 7.55
C ALA A 8 0.34 -10.17 7.59
N THR A 9 0.92 -10.39 8.77
CA THR A 9 2.27 -10.96 8.92
C THR A 9 2.44 -12.29 8.19
N ALA A 10 1.37 -13.10 8.14
CA ALA A 10 1.35 -14.38 7.42
C ALA A 10 1.54 -14.24 5.90
N LEU A 11 1.24 -13.07 5.32
CA LEU A 11 1.34 -12.79 3.88
C LEU A 11 2.63 -12.07 3.50
N LEU A 12 3.51 -11.76 4.46
CA LEU A 12 4.76 -11.03 4.16
C LEU A 12 5.66 -11.79 3.18
N HIS A 13 5.68 -13.12 3.26
CA HIS A 13 6.46 -13.93 2.33
C HIS A 13 5.98 -13.76 0.88
N ASP A 14 4.67 -13.54 0.70
CA ASP A 14 4.08 -13.28 -0.61
C ASP A 14 4.40 -11.86 -1.13
N PHE A 15 4.84 -10.95 -0.25
CA PHE A 15 5.27 -9.58 -0.58
C PHE A 15 6.77 -9.46 -0.88
N ASP A 16 7.62 -10.40 -0.44
CA ASP A 16 9.07 -10.29 -0.55
C ASP A 16 9.60 -10.65 -1.98
N SER A 17 9.96 -9.60 -2.73
CA SER A 17 11.24 -9.43 -3.47
C SER A 17 11.51 -9.93 -4.91
N ALA A 18 10.54 -10.41 -5.72
CA ALA A 18 10.81 -10.65 -7.16
C ALA A 18 9.83 -10.00 -8.15
N HIS A 19 8.58 -9.74 -7.77
CA HIS A 19 7.53 -9.30 -8.69
C HIS A 19 6.50 -8.37 -8.05
N ASN A 20 6.83 -7.71 -6.93
CA ASN A 20 5.84 -6.93 -6.20
C ASN A 20 5.43 -5.66 -7.00
N PRO A 21 4.17 -5.53 -7.45
CA PRO A 21 3.74 -4.41 -8.28
C PRO A 21 3.43 -3.14 -7.48
N LEU A 22 3.74 -3.10 -6.18
CA LEU A 22 3.53 -1.92 -5.36
C LEU A 22 4.40 -0.74 -5.81
N PRO A 23 3.87 0.49 -5.77
CA PRO A 23 4.64 1.68 -6.03
C PRO A 23 5.56 2.00 -4.86
N GLY A 24 6.77 2.45 -5.18
CA GLY A 24 7.75 2.90 -4.21
C GLY A 24 8.73 1.84 -3.72
N ARG A 25 9.57 2.24 -2.78
CA ARG A 25 10.64 1.43 -2.19
C ARG A 25 10.38 1.25 -0.71
N GLU A 26 10.41 0.02 -0.22
CA GLU A 26 10.40 -0.23 1.23
C GLU A 26 11.67 0.34 1.88
N ILE A 27 11.50 1.15 2.92
CA ILE A 27 12.60 1.77 3.68
C ILE A 27 12.67 1.28 5.13
N ALA A 28 11.58 0.76 5.66
CA ALA A 28 11.53 0.13 6.97
C ALA A 28 10.36 -0.85 7.09
N ARG A 29 10.46 -1.77 8.05
CA ARG A 29 9.39 -2.69 8.45
C ARG A 29 9.34 -2.82 9.96
N ARG A 30 8.14 -2.89 10.53
CA ARG A 30 7.92 -3.02 11.98
C ARG A 30 6.59 -3.71 12.30
N PRO A 31 6.43 -4.36 13.46
CA PRO A 31 5.12 -4.86 13.88
C PRO A 31 4.13 -3.71 14.13
N SER A 32 2.85 -3.94 13.87
CA SER A 32 1.82 -2.98 14.25
C SER A 32 1.72 -2.85 15.78
N PRO A 33 1.60 -1.63 16.32
CA PRO A 33 1.52 -1.40 17.76
C PRO A 33 0.18 -1.84 18.36
N VAL A 34 -0.84 -2.06 17.52
CA VAL A 34 -2.22 -2.35 17.94
C VAL A 34 -2.74 -3.70 17.47
N ASN A 35 -2.10 -4.33 16.49
CA ASN A 35 -2.46 -5.67 16.03
C ASN A 35 -1.20 -6.52 15.79
N PRO A 36 -0.91 -7.53 16.64
CA PRO A 36 0.32 -8.32 16.54
C PRO A 36 0.36 -9.24 15.31
N THR A 37 -0.76 -9.44 14.60
CA THR A 37 -0.79 -10.22 13.35
C THR A 37 -0.58 -9.35 12.11
N VAL A 38 -0.28 -8.07 12.29
CA VAL A 38 -0.03 -7.10 11.23
C VAL A 38 1.40 -6.58 11.32
N THR A 39 2.05 -6.51 10.17
CA THR A 39 3.34 -5.86 9.98
C THR A 39 3.13 -4.62 9.11
N ILE A 40 3.70 -3.51 9.53
CA ILE A 40 3.67 -2.25 8.81
C ILE A 40 4.96 -2.13 8.02
N LEU A 41 4.81 -1.91 6.71
CA LEU A 41 5.88 -1.58 5.79
C LEU A 41 5.84 -0.08 5.53
N ASP A 42 6.96 0.61 5.74
CA ASP A 42 7.12 2.02 5.41
C ASP A 42 7.69 2.11 4.00
N LEU A 43 6.93 2.71 3.08
CA LEU A 43 7.27 2.82 1.67
C LEU A 43 7.56 4.27 1.30
N GLU A 44 8.70 4.51 0.67
CA GLU A 44 9.01 5.77 0.01
C GLU A 44 8.46 5.75 -1.43
N THR A 45 7.48 6.61 -1.73
CA THR A 45 6.86 6.70 -3.06
C THR A 45 6.64 8.15 -3.50
N SER A 46 6.65 8.39 -4.81
CA SER A 46 6.27 9.64 -5.47
C SER A 46 4.79 9.70 -5.87
N ASP A 47 4.10 8.56 -5.84
CA ASP A 47 2.77 8.43 -6.44
C ASP A 47 1.64 8.76 -5.45
N ALA A 48 1.98 8.84 -4.16
CA ALA A 48 1.05 9.16 -3.11
C ALA A 48 0.64 10.65 -3.18
N PRO A 49 -0.67 10.97 -3.06
CA PRO A 49 -1.14 12.35 -3.03
C PRO A 49 -0.69 13.08 -1.76
N GLU A 50 -0.74 14.41 -1.80
CA GLU A 50 -0.43 15.22 -0.62
C GLU A 50 -1.33 14.84 0.56
N GLY A 51 -0.73 14.68 1.74
CA GLY A 51 -1.43 14.28 2.96
C GLY A 51 -1.63 12.78 3.15
N ALA A 52 -1.31 11.94 2.15
CA ALA A 52 -1.39 10.49 2.30
C ALA A 52 -0.42 9.97 3.38
N ALA A 53 -0.93 9.09 4.23
CA ALA A 53 -0.19 8.42 5.28
C ALA A 53 -0.31 6.90 5.21
N LEU A 54 -1.40 6.37 4.65
CA LEU A 54 -1.65 4.94 4.50
C LEU A 54 -1.97 4.60 3.04
N MET A 55 -1.45 3.46 2.59
CA MET A 55 -1.69 2.85 1.29
C MET A 55 -2.44 1.53 1.45
N ASP A 56 -3.44 1.32 0.60
CA ASP A 56 -4.27 0.12 0.55
C ASP A 56 -4.39 -0.38 -0.90
N PRO A 57 -3.52 -1.33 -1.32
CA PRO A 57 -3.54 -1.91 -2.65
C PRO A 57 -4.69 -2.91 -2.79
N ILE A 58 -5.50 -2.73 -3.84
CA ILE A 58 -6.60 -3.63 -4.18
C ILE A 58 -6.11 -4.62 -5.23
N PHE A 59 -6.16 -5.90 -4.89
CA PHE A 59 -5.75 -6.99 -5.77
C PHE A 59 -6.93 -7.65 -6.45
N GLN A 60 -6.78 -7.96 -7.74
CA GLN A 60 -7.66 -8.86 -8.48
C GLN A 60 -6.91 -10.12 -8.85
N ARG A 61 -7.53 -11.27 -8.61
CA ARG A 61 -7.04 -12.56 -9.10
C ARG A 61 -7.32 -12.69 -10.59
N THR A 62 -6.29 -12.88 -11.40
CA THR A 62 -6.38 -13.02 -12.86
C THR A 62 -6.13 -14.45 -13.35
N GLY A 63 -5.74 -15.36 -12.45
CA GLY A 63 -5.50 -16.78 -12.75
C GLY A 63 -5.45 -17.64 -11.49
N PHE A 64 -5.11 -18.92 -11.62
CA PHE A 64 -4.98 -19.80 -10.44
C PHE A 64 -3.84 -19.35 -9.52
N HIS A 65 -2.76 -18.78 -10.06
CA HIS A 65 -1.61 -18.29 -9.30
C HIS A 65 -1.30 -16.80 -9.54
N ASP A 66 -2.10 -16.12 -10.37
CA ASP A 66 -1.81 -14.74 -10.77
C ASP A 66 -2.71 -13.73 -10.07
N VAL A 67 -2.09 -12.72 -9.47
CA VAL A 67 -2.75 -11.56 -8.86
C VAL A 67 -2.19 -10.28 -9.48
N ARG A 68 -3.06 -9.30 -9.71
CA ARG A 68 -2.72 -7.98 -10.24
C ARG A 68 -3.26 -6.91 -9.31
N ILE A 69 -2.52 -5.83 -9.10
CA ILE A 69 -3.06 -4.62 -8.46
C ILE A 69 -3.94 -3.87 -9.47
N THR A 70 -5.19 -3.64 -9.11
CA THR A 70 -6.15 -2.91 -9.94
C THR A 70 -6.35 -1.47 -9.51
N GLU A 71 -6.16 -1.19 -8.23
CA GLU A 71 -6.37 0.12 -7.62
C GLU A 71 -5.42 0.25 -6.42
N ILE A 72 -5.01 1.48 -6.12
CA ILE A 72 -4.33 1.82 -4.88
C ILE A 72 -5.13 2.93 -4.23
N ARG A 73 -5.61 2.67 -3.03
CA ARG A 73 -6.32 3.65 -2.22
C ARG A 73 -5.35 4.29 -1.26
N TRP A 74 -5.52 5.60 -1.08
CA TRP A 74 -4.72 6.41 -0.20
C TRP A 74 -5.60 6.93 0.93
N TYR A 75 -5.09 6.94 2.14
CA TYR A 75 -5.78 7.52 3.29
C TYR A 75 -4.85 8.47 4.03
N ASP A 76 -5.43 9.51 4.62
CA ASP A 76 -4.70 10.40 5.52
C ASP A 76 -4.45 9.75 6.89
N ARG A 77 -3.86 10.51 7.82
CA ARG A 77 -3.53 10.03 9.18
C ARG A 77 -4.75 9.75 10.05
N ASP A 78 -5.89 10.34 9.71
CA ASP A 78 -7.14 10.18 10.44
C ASP A 78 -7.98 9.02 9.86
N GLY A 79 -7.50 8.40 8.77
CA GLY A 79 -8.14 7.27 8.10
C GLY A 79 -9.18 7.70 7.06
N TYR A 80 -9.23 8.98 6.66
CA TYR A 80 -10.12 9.41 5.59
C TYR A 80 -9.51 9.08 4.23
N PHE A 81 -10.37 8.54 3.36
CA PHE A 81 -10.00 8.22 1.98
C PHE A 81 -9.69 9.51 1.19
N ILE A 82 -8.53 9.51 0.54
CA ILE A 82 -8.12 10.57 -0.38
C ILE A 82 -8.50 10.14 -1.79
N ALA A 83 -9.52 10.78 -2.34
CA ALA A 83 -9.97 10.50 -3.70
C ALA A 83 -8.84 10.80 -4.71
N PRO A 84 -8.67 9.96 -5.76
CA PRO A 84 -7.74 10.25 -6.83
C PRO A 84 -8.12 11.59 -7.48
N SER A 85 -7.17 12.51 -7.57
CA SER A 85 -7.36 13.78 -8.26
C SER A 85 -7.60 13.51 -9.75
N ILE A 86 -8.85 13.56 -10.20
CA ILE A 86 -9.14 13.61 -11.63
C ILE A 86 -8.70 15.01 -12.09
N PRO A 87 -7.80 15.13 -13.08
CA PRO A 87 -7.51 16.43 -13.67
C PRO A 87 -8.83 17.00 -14.20
N LEU A 88 -9.26 18.14 -13.66
CA LEU A 88 -10.33 18.92 -14.30
C LEU A 88 -9.80 19.31 -15.68
N ALA A 89 -10.45 18.82 -16.74
CA ALA A 89 -10.10 19.18 -18.11
C ALA A 89 -10.06 20.71 -18.22
N ALA A 90 -8.90 21.23 -18.63
CA ALA A 90 -8.65 22.66 -18.84
C ALA A 90 -9.43 23.20 -20.04
#